data_AF-A0A0N7KRR3-F1
#
_entry.id   AF-A0A0N7KRR3-F1
#
_cell.length_a   1.000
_cell.length_b   1.000
_cell.length_c   1.000
_cell.angle_alpha   90.00
_cell.angle_beta   90.00
_cell.angle_gamma   90.00
#
_symmetry.space_group_name_H-M   'P 1'
#
loop_
_entity.id
_entity.type
_entity.pdbx_description
1 polymer ?
#
loop_
_entity_poly.entity_id
_entity_poly.type
_entity_poly.pdbx_seq_one_letter_code
_entity_poly.pdbx_strand_id
1 'polypeptide(L)'
;ATDVTQEHLRSGDWKDLEFKDYNFGAQGQPIAIGYVQPLLEVREEIQNIFLQMGFTEMPTNNYVESSFWNFDALFQPQQHPARDSHDTFFLEAPAATKQLPEDYLEKVKEVHQRGGYGSKGYGYDWKRDEAEKNLLRTHTTAVSTRMLYKLAQEKPFAPKRYYSIDRVFRNEAVDRTHLAEFHQIEGLICDYGLTLGDLIGVLEDFFSSLGMSKLRFKPAYNPYTEPSMEIFSYHEGLKKWVEVGNSGMFRPEMLLPMGLPEGVNVIAWGLSLERPTMILYGIDNIRDLFGPKVDFNLIKSNPLCRLGLQ
;
A
#
# COMPACT_ATOMS: atom_id res chain seq x y z
N ALA A 1 -58.15 -11.87 -2.17
CA ALA A 1 -57.43 -10.61 -1.90
C ALA A 1 -55.91 -10.85 -1.97
N THR A 2 -55.12 -9.82 -2.26
CA THR A 2 -53.66 -9.94 -2.46
C THR A 2 -52.88 -9.76 -1.16
N ASP A 3 -53.21 -8.72 -0.39
CA ASP A 3 -52.61 -8.43 0.92
C ASP A 3 -53.70 -8.03 1.92
N VAL A 4 -53.40 -8.17 3.21
CA VAL A 4 -54.25 -7.66 4.30
C VAL A 4 -54.03 -6.16 4.44
N THR A 5 -55.10 -5.38 4.34
CA THR A 5 -55.06 -3.91 4.48
C THR A 5 -55.54 -3.48 5.86
N GLN A 6 -55.25 -2.23 6.21
CA GLN A 6 -55.75 -1.63 7.44
C GLN A 6 -57.29 -1.61 7.49
N GLU A 7 -57.96 -1.43 6.35
CA GLU A 7 -59.42 -1.40 6.24
C GLU A 7 -60.02 -2.77 6.54
N HIS A 8 -59.45 -3.84 5.96
CA HIS A 8 -59.91 -5.20 6.23
C HIS A 8 -59.80 -5.55 7.72
N LEU A 9 -58.71 -5.12 8.37
CA LEU A 9 -58.53 -5.31 9.82
C LEU A 9 -59.56 -4.56 10.66
N ARG A 10 -60.05 -3.40 10.19
CA ARG A 10 -61.04 -2.58 10.89
C ARG A 10 -62.47 -3.07 10.69
N SER A 11 -62.85 -3.49 9.49
CA SER A 11 -64.19 -4.01 9.18
C SER A 11 -64.37 -5.46 9.64
N GLY A 12 -63.28 -6.24 9.74
CA GLY A 12 -63.31 -7.65 10.10
C GLY A 12 -63.61 -8.59 8.92
N ASP A 13 -63.76 -8.04 7.71
CA ASP A 13 -64.07 -8.80 6.48
C ASP A 13 -62.94 -9.72 6.02
N TRP A 14 -61.72 -9.57 6.55
CA TRP A 14 -60.59 -10.45 6.27
C TRP A 14 -60.87 -11.92 6.59
N LYS A 15 -61.83 -12.21 7.48
CA LYS A 15 -62.21 -13.59 7.84
C LYS A 15 -62.93 -14.32 6.70
N ASP A 16 -63.61 -13.57 5.85
CA ASP A 16 -64.46 -14.10 4.78
C ASP A 16 -63.80 -13.95 3.39
N LEU A 17 -62.62 -13.31 3.34
CA LEU A 17 -61.84 -13.13 2.12
C LEU A 17 -60.89 -14.31 1.89
N GLU A 18 -60.91 -14.87 0.67
CA GLU A 18 -59.92 -15.85 0.23
C GLU A 18 -58.65 -15.13 -0.25
N PHE A 19 -57.51 -15.38 0.41
CA PHE A 19 -56.21 -14.81 0.04
C PHE A 19 -55.42 -15.80 -0.82
N LYS A 20 -54.67 -15.27 -1.78
CA LYS A 20 -53.77 -16.09 -2.59
C LYS A 20 -52.61 -16.58 -1.72
N ASP A 21 -52.26 -17.86 -1.83
CA ASP A 21 -51.09 -18.41 -1.13
C ASP A 21 -49.81 -17.65 -1.51
N TYR A 22 -49.05 -17.25 -0.49
CA TYR A 22 -47.77 -16.61 -0.67
C TYR A 22 -46.70 -17.64 -1.06
N ASN A 23 -45.97 -17.37 -2.15
CA ASN A 23 -44.89 -18.25 -2.59
C ASN A 23 -43.64 -18.06 -1.72
N PHE A 24 -43.51 -18.83 -0.65
CA PHE A 24 -42.33 -18.85 0.22
C PHE A 24 -41.05 -19.41 -0.45
N GLY A 25 -41.15 -19.98 -1.65
CA GLY A 25 -40.00 -20.45 -2.42
C GLY A 25 -39.34 -19.38 -3.30
N ALA A 26 -39.94 -18.19 -3.43
CA ALA A 26 -39.36 -17.08 -4.17
C ALA A 26 -38.43 -16.24 -3.29
N GLN A 27 -37.39 -15.67 -3.91
CA GLN A 27 -36.60 -14.64 -3.23
C GLN A 27 -37.49 -13.43 -2.93
N GLY A 28 -37.34 -12.88 -1.72
CA GLY A 28 -37.99 -11.63 -1.35
C GLY A 28 -37.51 -10.46 -2.21
N GLN A 29 -38.23 -9.35 -2.16
CA GLN A 29 -37.81 -8.12 -2.82
C GLN A 29 -36.47 -7.65 -2.23
N PRO A 30 -35.46 -7.34 -3.06
CA PRO A 30 -34.20 -6.79 -2.58
C PRO A 30 -34.45 -5.49 -1.81
N ILE A 31 -33.86 -5.37 -0.63
CA ILE A 31 -33.94 -4.13 0.15
C ILE A 31 -32.92 -3.14 -0.43
N ALA A 32 -33.35 -1.91 -0.70
CA ALA A 32 -32.44 -0.85 -1.10
C ALA A 32 -31.57 -0.44 0.10
N ILE A 33 -30.29 -0.77 0.04
CA ILE A 33 -29.28 -0.45 1.07
C ILE A 33 -28.08 0.30 0.45
N GLY A 34 -27.24 0.88 1.29
CA GLY A 34 -25.95 1.39 0.87
C GLY A 34 -24.94 0.25 0.64
N TYR A 35 -23.98 0.49 -0.24
CA TYR A 35 -22.90 -0.46 -0.54
C TYR A 35 -21.56 0.25 -0.44
N VAL A 36 -20.54 -0.44 0.06
CA VAL A 36 -19.17 0.04 0.12
C VAL A 36 -18.38 -0.61 -1.02
N GLN A 37 -17.40 0.11 -1.55
CA GLN A 37 -16.58 -0.45 -2.62
C GLN A 37 -15.63 -1.53 -2.02
N PRO A 38 -15.51 -2.72 -2.61
CA PRO A 38 -14.80 -3.86 -1.99
C PRO A 38 -13.31 -3.63 -1.69
N LEU A 39 -12.61 -2.89 -2.55
CA LEU A 39 -11.21 -2.50 -2.33
C LEU A 39 -11.07 -1.58 -1.10
N LEU A 40 -12.05 -0.72 -0.86
CA LEU A 40 -12.11 0.14 0.33
C LEU A 40 -12.44 -0.64 1.59
N GLU A 41 -13.31 -1.65 1.53
CA GLU A 41 -13.53 -2.55 2.66
C GLU A 41 -12.24 -3.29 3.05
N VAL A 42 -11.52 -3.84 2.06
CA VAL A 42 -10.23 -4.49 2.33
C VAL A 42 -9.19 -3.49 2.86
N ARG A 43 -9.18 -2.26 2.36
CA ARG A 43 -8.30 -1.20 2.90
C ARG A 43 -8.58 -0.96 4.38
N GLU A 44 -9.84 -0.87 4.79
CA GLU A 44 -10.24 -0.64 6.18
C GLU A 44 -9.79 -1.80 7.09
N GLU A 45 -9.95 -3.05 6.67
CA GLU A 45 -9.48 -4.20 7.46
C GLU A 45 -7.96 -4.23 7.60
N ILE A 46 -7.22 -3.93 6.53
CA ILE A 46 -5.75 -3.84 6.61
C ILE A 46 -5.32 -2.69 7.51
N GLN A 47 -6.03 -1.56 7.47
CA GLN A 47 -5.83 -0.44 8.38
C GLN A 47 -6.00 -0.89 9.84
N ASN A 48 -7.07 -1.62 10.14
CA ASN A 48 -7.33 -2.17 11.47
C ASN A 48 -6.21 -3.10 11.94
N ILE A 49 -5.67 -3.96 11.07
CA ILE A 49 -4.54 -4.84 11.39
C ILE A 49 -3.31 -4.01 11.79
N PHE A 50 -2.94 -2.98 11.02
CA PHE A 50 -1.83 -2.10 11.38
C PHE A 50 -2.04 -1.41 12.73
N LEU A 51 -3.25 -0.91 12.98
CA LEU A 51 -3.59 -0.25 14.25
C LEU A 51 -3.48 -1.23 15.44
N GLN A 52 -3.96 -2.46 15.28
CA GLN A 52 -3.84 -3.51 16.30
C GLN A 52 -2.38 -3.90 16.56
N MET A 53 -1.52 -3.85 15.55
CA MET A 53 -0.06 -4.06 15.67
C MET A 53 0.70 -2.84 16.23
N GLY A 54 -0.01 -1.74 16.56
CA GLY A 54 0.56 -0.54 17.15
C GLY A 54 1.23 0.41 16.15
N PHE A 55 0.87 0.33 14.87
CA PHE A 55 1.39 1.23 13.85
C PHE A 55 0.60 2.54 13.80
N THR A 56 1.29 3.64 13.47
CA THR A 56 0.70 4.96 13.27
C THR A 56 0.59 5.27 11.78
N GLU A 57 -0.54 5.78 11.33
CA GLU A 57 -0.75 6.13 9.92
C GLU A 57 0.08 7.35 9.52
N MET A 58 0.79 7.26 8.40
CA MET A 58 1.53 8.36 7.81
C MET A 58 0.61 9.23 6.94
N PRO A 59 0.75 10.56 6.96
CA PRO A 59 0.04 11.42 6.03
C PRO A 59 0.58 11.26 4.61
N THR A 60 -0.27 10.86 3.68
CA THR A 60 0.06 10.60 2.27
C THR A 60 -0.56 11.62 1.30
N ASN A 61 -0.90 12.81 1.78
CA ASN A 61 -1.64 13.85 1.08
C ASN A 61 -0.83 14.59 -0.01
N ASN A 62 -0.08 13.84 -0.82
CA ASN A 62 0.81 14.28 -1.89
C ASN A 62 0.88 13.23 -3.01
N TYR A 63 0.12 13.42 -4.08
CA TYR A 63 0.28 12.60 -5.30
C TYR A 63 1.50 13.04 -6.11
N VAL A 64 1.77 14.34 -6.12
CA VAL A 64 2.97 14.90 -6.73
C VAL A 64 4.10 14.83 -5.72
N GLU A 65 5.24 14.32 -6.17
CA GLU A 65 6.45 14.24 -5.38
C GLU A 65 7.64 14.75 -6.21
N SER A 66 8.66 15.29 -5.55
CA SER A 66 9.92 15.59 -6.23
C SER A 66 10.73 14.31 -6.43
N SER A 67 11.46 14.20 -7.53
CA SER A 67 12.44 13.15 -7.80
C SER A 67 13.42 12.95 -6.64
N PHE A 68 13.77 14.02 -5.92
CA PHE A 68 14.60 13.95 -4.72
C PHE A 68 13.99 13.00 -3.67
N TRP A 69 12.78 13.28 -3.20
CA TRP A 69 12.10 12.46 -2.18
C TRP A 69 11.65 11.09 -2.69
N ASN A 70 11.30 11.01 -3.97
CA ASN A 70 10.85 9.75 -4.57
C ASN A 70 12.00 8.80 -4.91
N PHE A 71 13.22 9.29 -5.15
CA PHE A 71 14.34 8.44 -5.58
C PHE A 71 15.65 8.75 -4.84
N ASP A 72 16.15 9.98 -4.92
CA ASP A 72 17.51 10.29 -4.44
C ASP A 72 17.66 10.07 -2.93
N ALA A 73 16.67 10.48 -2.16
CA ALA A 73 16.63 10.36 -0.70
C ALA A 73 16.50 8.89 -0.23
N LEU A 74 16.05 7.99 -1.10
CA LEU A 74 16.08 6.54 -0.89
C LEU A 74 17.46 5.93 -1.21
N PHE A 75 18.45 6.71 -1.62
CA PHE A 75 19.70 6.20 -2.17
C PHE A 75 19.51 5.43 -3.49
N GLN A 76 18.45 5.73 -4.27
CA GLN A 76 18.30 5.17 -5.62
C GLN A 76 19.07 6.04 -6.65
N PRO A 77 19.99 5.47 -7.44
CA PRO A 77 20.86 6.26 -8.32
C PRO A 77 20.07 6.94 -9.45
N GLN A 78 20.54 8.12 -9.90
CA GLN A 78 19.88 8.88 -10.97
C GLN A 78 19.82 8.16 -12.33
N GLN A 79 20.69 7.18 -12.54
CA GLN A 79 20.75 6.40 -13.79
C GLN A 79 19.88 5.14 -13.75
N HIS A 80 19.09 4.96 -12.68
CA HIS A 80 18.23 3.78 -12.52
C HIS A 80 17.10 3.77 -13.56
N PRO A 81 16.84 2.64 -14.25
CA PRO A 81 15.82 2.55 -15.30
C PRO A 81 14.44 3.04 -14.88
N ALA A 82 14.01 2.72 -13.65
CA ALA A 82 12.72 3.18 -13.12
C ALA A 82 12.53 4.72 -13.08
N ARG A 83 13.60 5.51 -13.25
CA ARG A 83 13.53 6.99 -13.36
C ARG A 83 13.33 7.47 -14.80
N ASP A 84 13.25 6.56 -15.78
CA ASP A 84 12.95 6.91 -17.16
C ASP A 84 11.48 7.34 -17.30
N SER A 85 11.23 8.25 -18.24
CA SER A 85 9.90 8.63 -18.71
C SER A 85 9.03 7.46 -19.17
N HIS A 86 9.65 6.35 -19.59
CA HIS A 86 8.94 5.12 -19.92
C HIS A 86 8.31 4.44 -18.71
N ASP A 87 8.84 4.63 -17.50
CA ASP A 87 8.35 3.99 -16.27
C ASP A 87 7.66 4.99 -15.31
N THR A 88 8.00 6.28 -15.40
CA THR A 88 7.56 7.32 -14.47
C THR A 88 6.82 8.47 -15.17
N PHE A 89 5.69 8.88 -14.58
CA PHE A 89 4.97 10.08 -15.02
C PHE A 89 5.60 11.36 -14.44
N PHE A 90 6.40 12.04 -15.24
CA PHE A 90 6.90 13.39 -14.92
C PHE A 90 5.86 14.46 -15.22
N LEU A 91 5.87 15.54 -14.43
CA LEU A 91 4.97 16.67 -14.64
C LEU A 91 5.53 17.66 -15.66
N GLU A 92 4.64 18.19 -16.50
CA GLU A 92 4.91 19.39 -17.31
C GLU A 92 4.69 20.67 -16.50
N ALA A 93 3.66 20.70 -15.63
CA ALA A 93 3.35 21.85 -14.78
C ALA A 93 2.75 21.41 -13.43
N PRO A 94 3.39 21.74 -12.28
CA PRO A 94 4.72 22.33 -12.14
C PRO A 94 5.84 21.30 -12.42
N ALA A 95 6.72 21.55 -13.40
CA ALA A 95 7.80 20.63 -13.77
C ALA A 95 8.89 20.45 -12.71
N ALA A 96 9.15 21.46 -11.89
CA ALA A 96 10.19 21.44 -10.86
C ALA A 96 9.64 21.84 -9.49
N THR A 97 10.16 21.20 -8.44
CA THR A 97 9.90 21.61 -7.05
C THR A 97 10.59 22.94 -6.76
N LYS A 98 9.99 23.72 -5.86
CA LYS A 98 10.51 25.04 -5.47
C LYS A 98 11.42 24.98 -4.25
N GLN A 99 11.28 23.94 -3.42
CA GLN A 99 11.93 23.86 -2.12
C GLN A 99 12.36 22.42 -1.85
N LEU A 100 13.63 22.27 -1.49
CA LEU A 100 14.22 21.05 -0.97
C LEU A 100 15.01 21.40 0.31
N PRO A 101 15.17 20.46 1.25
CA PRO A 101 16.01 20.70 2.43
C PRO A 101 17.49 20.73 2.01
N GLU A 102 18.02 21.94 1.77
CA GLU A 102 19.38 22.13 1.22
C GLU A 102 20.46 21.37 2.00
N ASP A 103 20.45 21.44 3.34
CA ASP A 103 21.42 20.74 4.19
C ASP A 103 21.36 19.21 4.05
N TYR A 104 20.17 18.65 3.82
CA TYR A 104 20.01 17.22 3.60
C TYR A 104 20.35 16.82 2.16
N LEU A 105 19.97 17.66 1.19
CA LEU A 105 20.26 17.47 -0.22
C LEU A 105 21.77 17.38 -0.46
N GLU A 106 22.57 18.28 0.11
CA GLU A 106 24.02 18.24 -0.07
C GLU A 106 24.65 16.98 0.54
N LYS A 107 24.14 16.48 1.68
CA LYS A 107 24.59 15.19 2.24
C LYS A 107 24.22 14.01 1.34
N VAL A 108 23.00 13.99 0.82
CA VAL A 108 22.55 12.95 -0.13
C VAL A 108 23.44 12.97 -1.36
N LYS A 109 23.65 14.13 -1.96
CA LYS A 109 24.56 14.32 -3.09
C LYS A 109 25.96 13.81 -2.80
N GLU A 110 26.57 14.17 -1.68
CA GLU A 110 27.91 13.70 -1.30
C GLU A 110 27.97 12.17 -1.23
N VAL A 111 27.00 11.55 -0.55
CA VAL A 111 26.93 10.09 -0.35
C VAL A 111 26.70 9.35 -1.67
N HIS A 112 25.87 9.90 -2.56
CA HIS A 112 25.68 9.35 -3.91
C HIS A 112 26.95 9.42 -4.75
N GLN A 113 27.64 10.56 -4.75
CA GLN A 113 28.80 10.78 -5.64
C GLN A 113 30.08 10.12 -5.14
N ARG A 114 30.42 10.36 -3.88
CA ARG A 114 31.74 10.04 -3.30
C ARG A 114 31.67 8.98 -2.20
N GLY A 115 30.46 8.61 -1.79
CA GLY A 115 30.26 7.74 -0.64
C GLY A 115 30.34 8.48 0.68
N GLY A 116 30.27 7.71 1.74
CA GLY A 116 30.11 8.20 3.11
C GLY A 116 29.54 7.08 3.97
N TYR A 117 29.68 7.21 5.29
CA TYR A 117 29.07 6.26 6.24
C TYR A 117 29.49 4.79 6.02
N GLY A 118 30.72 4.55 5.58
CA GLY A 118 31.24 3.20 5.27
C GLY A 118 30.97 2.73 3.84
N SER A 119 30.18 3.47 3.06
CA SER A 119 29.90 3.18 1.65
C SER A 119 30.83 3.92 0.71
N LYS A 120 31.06 3.36 -0.48
CA LYS A 120 31.80 4.01 -1.58
C LYS A 120 30.93 4.93 -2.44
N GLY A 121 29.62 4.95 -2.20
CA GLY A 121 28.67 5.63 -3.07
C GLY A 121 28.58 4.96 -4.44
N TYR A 122 28.00 5.66 -5.41
CA TYR A 122 27.81 5.17 -6.77
C TYR A 122 28.87 5.67 -7.76
N GLY A 123 29.69 6.67 -7.39
CA GLY A 123 30.79 7.14 -8.24
C GLY A 123 30.36 7.85 -9.53
N TYR A 124 29.23 8.57 -9.51
CA TYR A 124 28.73 9.36 -10.64
C TYR A 124 28.60 10.85 -10.30
N ASP A 125 28.30 11.67 -11.31
CA ASP A 125 27.99 13.08 -11.10
C ASP A 125 26.49 13.28 -10.81
N TRP A 126 26.17 13.63 -9.57
CA TRP A 126 24.78 13.80 -9.12
C TRP A 126 24.28 15.19 -9.54
N LYS A 127 23.16 15.21 -10.26
CA LYS A 127 22.60 16.43 -10.85
C LYS A 127 21.42 16.92 -10.04
N ARG A 128 21.48 18.18 -9.60
CA ARG A 128 20.39 18.84 -8.88
C ARG A 128 19.12 18.94 -9.73
N ASP A 129 19.26 19.30 -11.00
CA ASP A 129 18.14 19.44 -11.93
C ASP A 129 17.31 18.15 -12.06
N GLU A 130 17.95 16.97 -11.94
CA GLU A 130 17.24 15.68 -11.97
C GLU A 130 16.43 15.43 -10.70
N ALA A 131 16.93 15.88 -9.55
CA ALA A 131 16.27 15.75 -8.25
C ALA A 131 15.11 16.75 -8.08
N GLU A 132 15.18 17.89 -8.76
CA GLU A 132 14.15 18.93 -8.70
C GLU A 132 12.92 18.61 -9.56
N LYS A 133 13.03 17.71 -10.55
CA LYS A 133 11.88 17.29 -11.39
C LYS A 133 10.74 16.77 -10.52
N ASN A 134 9.53 17.24 -10.79
CA ASN A 134 8.32 16.69 -10.17
C ASN A 134 7.76 15.54 -11.00
N LEU A 135 7.18 14.58 -10.29
CA LEU A 135 6.55 13.39 -10.83
C LEU A 135 5.30 13.04 -10.03
N LEU A 136 4.47 12.16 -10.57
CA LEU A 136 3.48 11.44 -9.78
C LEU A 136 4.19 10.31 -9.03
N ARG A 137 4.02 10.25 -7.71
CA ARG A 137 4.75 9.29 -6.86
C ARG A 137 4.61 7.85 -7.37
N THR A 138 5.73 7.14 -7.45
CA THR A 138 5.79 5.78 -8.02
C THR A 138 5.57 4.68 -6.98
N HIS A 139 5.77 5.02 -5.71
CA HIS A 139 5.62 4.14 -4.55
C HIS A 139 5.44 4.96 -3.26
N THR A 140 4.80 4.39 -2.25
CA THR A 140 4.58 5.05 -0.95
C THR A 140 5.87 5.20 -0.12
N THR A 141 6.97 4.55 -0.51
CA THR A 141 8.29 4.69 0.13
C THR A 141 8.84 6.12 0.11
N ALA A 142 8.37 6.96 -0.81
CA ALA A 142 8.66 8.40 -0.79
C ALA A 142 8.07 9.09 0.47
N VAL A 143 6.87 8.68 0.89
CA VAL A 143 6.23 9.17 2.13
C VAL A 143 7.02 8.69 3.35
N SER A 144 7.43 7.42 3.37
CA SER A 144 8.28 6.85 4.41
C SER A 144 9.59 7.62 4.58
N THR A 145 10.22 8.00 3.47
CA THR A 145 11.44 8.80 3.48
C THR A 145 11.23 10.16 4.14
N ARG A 146 10.14 10.87 3.79
CA ARG A 146 9.79 12.15 4.43
C ARG A 146 9.54 11.99 5.93
N MET A 147 8.84 10.93 6.32
CA MET A 147 8.52 10.65 7.72
C MET A 147 9.78 10.29 8.53
N LEU A 148 10.67 9.47 7.98
CA LEU A 148 11.96 9.15 8.60
C LEU A 148 12.87 10.37 8.72
N TYR A 149 12.93 11.21 7.68
CA TYR A 149 13.69 12.46 7.75
C TYR A 149 13.15 13.39 8.85
N LYS A 150 11.83 13.52 8.95
CA LYS A 150 11.18 14.29 10.01
C LYS A 150 11.51 13.71 11.39
N LEU A 151 11.37 12.39 11.57
CA LEU A 151 11.71 11.70 12.80
C LEU A 151 13.17 11.91 13.20
N ALA A 152 14.09 11.95 12.24
CA ALA A 152 15.51 12.20 12.48
C ALA A 152 15.79 13.60 13.04
N GLN A 153 14.91 14.58 12.79
CA GLN A 153 15.04 15.94 13.35
C GLN A 153 14.47 16.06 14.77
N GLU A 154 13.65 15.09 15.22
CA GLU A 154 13.05 15.10 16.55
C GLU A 154 14.10 14.68 17.60
N LYS A 155 14.24 15.48 18.68
CA LYS A 155 15.18 15.19 19.78
C LYS A 155 14.44 15.20 21.13
N PRO A 156 14.56 14.13 21.94
CA PRO A 156 15.31 12.89 21.69
C PRO A 156 14.64 12.01 20.62
N PHE A 157 15.43 11.15 19.97
CA PHE A 157 14.88 10.12 19.08
C PHE A 157 13.99 9.17 19.87
N ALA A 158 12.85 8.80 19.27
CA ALA A 158 11.93 7.82 19.81
C ALA A 158 11.60 6.78 18.73
N PRO A 159 11.64 5.47 19.04
CA PRO A 159 11.23 4.43 18.10
C PRO A 159 9.79 4.61 17.61
N LYS A 160 9.55 4.28 16.35
CA LYS A 160 8.25 4.44 15.69
C LYS A 160 7.91 3.28 14.77
N ARG A 161 6.61 3.00 14.68
CA ARG A 161 6.01 2.08 13.72
C ARG A 161 5.06 2.88 12.85
N TYR A 162 5.29 2.88 11.54
CA TYR A 162 4.53 3.68 10.60
C TYR A 162 3.94 2.82 9.49
N TYR A 163 2.74 3.15 9.05
CA TYR A 163 2.13 2.53 7.88
C TYR A 163 1.46 3.56 6.99
N SER A 164 1.23 3.20 5.74
CA SER A 164 0.41 3.96 4.81
C SER A 164 -0.28 3.05 3.82
N ILE A 165 -1.47 3.44 3.37
CA ILE A 165 -2.19 2.79 2.28
C ILE A 165 -2.68 3.88 1.35
N ASP A 166 -2.03 4.03 0.20
CA ASP A 166 -2.42 5.09 -0.74
C ASP A 166 -2.02 4.80 -2.18
N ARG A 167 -2.58 5.59 -3.09
CA ARG A 167 -2.45 5.42 -4.54
C ARG A 167 -1.09 5.84 -5.06
N VAL A 168 -0.51 5.04 -5.94
CA VAL A 168 0.76 5.29 -6.62
C VAL A 168 0.56 5.19 -8.13
N PHE A 169 1.48 5.78 -8.89
CA PHE A 169 1.35 5.95 -10.34
C PHE A 169 2.59 5.41 -11.05
N ARG A 170 2.40 4.56 -12.05
CA ARG A 170 3.49 3.99 -12.85
C ARG A 170 3.11 4.03 -14.32
N ASN A 171 4.04 4.45 -15.17
CA ASN A 171 3.82 4.52 -16.62
C ASN A 171 3.96 3.14 -17.27
N GLU A 172 3.34 2.13 -16.67
CA GLU A 172 3.35 0.76 -17.18
C GLU A 172 2.17 0.55 -18.14
N ALA A 173 2.36 -0.34 -19.12
CA ALA A 173 1.29 -0.69 -20.04
C ALA A 173 0.12 -1.35 -19.29
N VAL A 174 -1.09 -0.78 -19.44
CA VAL A 174 -2.29 -1.29 -18.77
C VAL A 174 -2.69 -2.65 -19.34
N ASP A 175 -2.68 -3.68 -18.51
CA ASP A 175 -3.05 -5.05 -18.86
C ASP A 175 -4.14 -5.60 -17.92
N ARG A 176 -4.28 -6.93 -17.79
CA ARG A 176 -5.29 -7.57 -16.92
C ARG A 176 -4.88 -7.57 -15.44
N THR A 177 -3.59 -7.34 -15.17
CA THR A 177 -2.92 -7.46 -13.87
C THR A 177 -2.25 -6.16 -13.41
N HIS A 178 -2.02 -5.21 -14.31
CA HIS A 178 -1.34 -3.94 -14.06
C HIS A 178 -2.23 -2.77 -14.50
N LEU A 179 -2.36 -1.78 -13.61
CA LEU A 179 -2.97 -0.48 -13.88
C LEU A 179 -1.90 0.59 -13.80
N ALA A 180 -2.12 1.70 -14.52
CA ALA A 180 -1.24 2.87 -14.44
C ALA A 180 -1.31 3.56 -13.06
N GLU A 181 -2.39 3.33 -12.32
CA GLU A 181 -2.54 3.74 -10.92
C GLU A 181 -3.13 2.59 -10.08
N PHE A 182 -2.60 2.39 -8.89
CA PHE A 182 -3.05 1.34 -7.96
C PHE A 182 -2.67 1.73 -6.52
N HIS A 183 -3.15 1.01 -5.51
CA HIS A 183 -2.90 1.34 -4.11
C HIS A 183 -1.78 0.47 -3.55
N GLN A 184 -0.78 1.12 -2.97
CA GLN A 184 0.33 0.47 -2.29
C GLN A 184 0.13 0.58 -0.79
N ILE A 185 0.24 -0.57 -0.12
CA ILE A 185 0.34 -0.69 1.32
C ILE A 185 1.82 -0.73 1.66
N GLU A 186 2.25 0.06 2.65
CA GLU A 186 3.60 0.01 3.16
C GLU A 186 3.61 0.10 4.68
N GLY A 187 4.42 -0.74 5.33
CA GLY A 187 4.70 -0.71 6.76
C GLY A 187 6.19 -0.59 7.01
N LEU A 188 6.57 0.14 8.06
CA LEU A 188 7.95 0.23 8.51
C LEU A 188 8.06 0.35 10.03
N ILE A 189 9.16 -0.14 10.58
CA ILE A 189 9.53 -0.02 11.99
C ILE A 189 10.94 0.56 12.06
N CYS A 190 11.10 1.62 12.83
CA CYS A 190 12.36 2.30 13.10
C CYS A 190 12.68 2.18 14.59
N ASP A 191 13.73 1.42 14.93
CA ASP A 191 14.15 1.15 16.32
C ASP A 191 15.65 0.79 16.37
N TYR A 192 16.21 0.68 17.56
CA TYR A 192 17.59 0.28 17.78
C TYR A 192 17.79 -1.22 17.57
N GLY A 193 18.81 -1.58 16.78
CA GLY A 193 19.29 -2.96 16.67
C GLY A 193 18.33 -3.94 15.99
N LEU A 194 17.38 -3.45 15.18
CA LEU A 194 16.51 -4.33 14.39
C LEU A 194 17.33 -5.19 13.43
N THR A 195 16.95 -6.46 13.35
CA THR A 195 17.59 -7.48 12.51
C THR A 195 16.65 -7.99 11.43
N LEU A 196 17.20 -8.81 10.53
CA LEU A 196 16.41 -9.51 9.54
C LEU A 196 15.38 -10.46 10.17
N GLY A 197 15.70 -11.02 11.35
CA GLY A 197 14.80 -11.90 12.09
C GLY A 197 13.57 -11.14 12.61
N ASP A 198 13.75 -9.89 13.05
CA ASP A 198 12.64 -9.04 13.48
C ASP A 198 11.71 -8.69 12.31
N LEU A 199 12.27 -8.42 11.13
CA LEU A 199 11.48 -8.25 9.91
C LEU A 199 10.66 -9.51 9.60
N ILE A 200 11.29 -10.69 9.62
CA ILE A 200 10.58 -11.96 9.37
C ILE A 200 9.45 -12.17 10.39
N GLY A 201 9.70 -11.96 11.68
CA GLY A 201 8.68 -12.12 12.72
C GLY A 201 7.49 -11.19 12.53
N VAL A 202 7.73 -9.91 12.24
CA VAL A 202 6.66 -8.93 11.98
C VAL A 202 5.87 -9.30 10.72
N LEU A 203 6.53 -9.82 9.69
CA LEU A 203 5.86 -10.29 8.48
C LEU A 203 4.99 -11.52 8.76
N GLU A 204 5.47 -12.48 9.55
CA GLU A 204 4.70 -13.65 9.98
C GLU A 204 3.42 -13.22 10.73
N ASP A 205 3.52 -12.29 11.68
CA ASP A 205 2.37 -11.77 12.42
C ASP A 205 1.38 -11.00 11.51
N PHE A 206 1.90 -10.13 10.64
CA PHE A 206 1.10 -9.32 9.72
C PHE A 206 0.32 -10.20 8.73
N PHE A 207 1.00 -11.13 8.06
CA PHE A 207 0.36 -12.00 7.06
C PHE A 207 -0.52 -13.07 7.72
N SER A 208 -0.20 -13.54 8.93
CA SER A 208 -1.09 -14.42 9.69
C SER A 208 -2.43 -13.75 9.97
N SER A 209 -2.41 -12.45 10.33
CA SER A 209 -3.63 -11.63 10.53
C SER A 209 -4.46 -11.47 9.24
N LEU A 210 -3.81 -11.57 8.08
CA LEU A 210 -4.48 -11.61 6.77
C LEU A 210 -4.97 -13.00 6.37
N GLY A 211 -4.82 -14.02 7.22
CA GLY A 211 -5.15 -15.41 6.90
C GLY A 211 -4.12 -16.14 6.04
N MET A 212 -2.89 -15.60 5.94
CA MET A 212 -1.79 -16.12 5.14
C MET A 212 -0.64 -16.63 6.04
N SER A 213 -0.81 -17.82 6.63
CA SER A 213 0.15 -18.37 7.60
C SER A 213 1.35 -19.12 6.99
N LYS A 214 1.27 -19.51 5.71
CA LYS A 214 2.35 -20.27 5.04
C LYS A 214 3.24 -19.32 4.25
N LEU A 215 4.28 -18.79 4.90
CA LEU A 215 5.23 -17.88 4.27
C LEU A 215 6.54 -18.55 3.84
N ARG A 216 7.14 -18.01 2.79
CA ARG A 216 8.53 -18.25 2.37
C ARG A 216 9.16 -16.93 1.95
N PHE A 217 10.45 -16.81 2.22
CA PHE A 217 11.22 -15.62 1.88
C PHE A 217 12.28 -15.98 0.85
N LYS A 218 12.42 -15.14 -0.17
CA LYS A 218 13.43 -15.28 -1.22
C LYS A 218 14.30 -14.02 -1.24
N PRO A 219 15.65 -14.15 -1.20
CA PRO A 219 16.53 -12.99 -1.36
C PRO A 219 16.20 -12.22 -2.64
N ALA A 220 16.13 -10.91 -2.51
CA ALA A 220 15.80 -10.01 -3.61
C ALA A 220 16.80 -8.85 -3.66
N TYR A 221 16.57 -7.92 -4.58
CA TYR A 221 17.32 -6.69 -4.67
C TYR A 221 16.36 -5.52 -4.71
N ASN A 222 16.52 -4.57 -3.79
CA ASN A 222 16.00 -3.22 -3.95
C ASN A 222 17.15 -2.22 -3.74
N PRO A 223 17.20 -1.09 -4.49
CA PRO A 223 18.28 -0.12 -4.38
C PRO A 223 18.48 0.43 -2.96
N TYR A 224 17.39 0.52 -2.21
CA TYR A 224 17.31 1.21 -0.93
C TYR A 224 17.28 0.27 0.28
N THR A 225 17.35 -1.05 0.09
CA THR A 225 17.41 -2.02 1.20
C THR A 225 18.53 -3.06 1.07
N GLU A 226 19.24 -3.30 2.17
CA GLU A 226 20.22 -4.37 2.31
C GLU A 226 20.21 -4.88 3.76
N PRO A 227 19.80 -6.16 4.01
CA PRO A 227 19.26 -7.15 3.07
C PRO A 227 17.84 -6.85 2.54
N SER A 228 17.48 -7.49 1.43
CA SER A 228 16.18 -7.44 0.74
C SER A 228 15.57 -8.84 0.61
N MET A 229 14.25 -8.96 0.73
CA MET A 229 13.53 -10.22 0.48
C MET A 229 12.13 -10.02 -0.15
N GLU A 230 11.82 -10.87 -1.13
CA GLU A 230 10.47 -11.11 -1.63
C GLU A 230 9.73 -12.06 -0.67
N ILE A 231 8.43 -11.84 -0.51
CA ILE A 231 7.54 -12.58 0.37
C ILE A 231 6.60 -13.43 -0.49
N PHE A 232 6.60 -14.74 -0.25
CA PHE A 232 5.73 -15.69 -0.92
C PHE A 232 4.77 -16.32 0.08
N SER A 233 3.51 -16.45 -0.32
CA SER A 233 2.49 -17.19 0.44
C SER A 233 1.95 -18.37 -0.39
N TYR A 234 1.67 -19.49 0.26
CA TYR A 234 1.06 -20.64 -0.41
C TYR A 234 -0.45 -20.45 -0.57
N HIS A 235 -0.91 -20.38 -1.82
CA HIS A 235 -2.33 -20.20 -2.13
C HIS A 235 -3.02 -21.56 -2.29
N GLU A 236 -3.90 -21.93 -1.35
CA GLU A 236 -4.57 -23.24 -1.34
C GLU A 236 -5.41 -23.50 -2.61
N GLY A 237 -6.12 -22.49 -3.10
CA GLY A 237 -6.96 -22.61 -4.30
C GLY A 237 -6.17 -22.82 -5.61
N LEU A 238 -4.94 -22.29 -5.68
CA LEU A 238 -4.08 -22.36 -6.87
C LEU A 238 -2.98 -23.43 -6.73
N LYS A 239 -2.84 -24.02 -5.53
CA LYS A 239 -1.84 -25.01 -5.15
C LYS A 239 -0.40 -24.62 -5.54
N LYS A 240 -0.08 -23.33 -5.38
CA LYS A 240 1.24 -22.78 -5.72
C LYS A 240 1.65 -21.66 -4.77
N TRP A 241 2.95 -21.42 -4.71
CA TRP A 241 3.51 -20.24 -4.05
C TRP A 241 3.30 -19.02 -4.92
N VAL A 242 2.75 -17.96 -4.35
CA VAL A 242 2.45 -16.69 -5.02
C VAL A 242 3.19 -15.58 -4.28
N GLU A 243 3.82 -14.68 -5.02
CA GLU A 243 4.43 -13.48 -4.47
C GLU A 243 3.33 -12.54 -3.94
N VAL A 244 3.43 -12.20 -2.66
CA VAL A 244 2.45 -11.38 -1.94
C VAL A 244 3.00 -10.04 -1.50
N GLY A 245 4.32 -9.83 -1.56
CA GLY A 245 4.94 -8.56 -1.20
C GLY A 245 6.46 -8.57 -1.31
N ASN A 246 7.06 -7.42 -1.03
CA ASN A 246 8.51 -7.22 -1.01
C ASN A 246 8.89 -6.47 0.28
N SER A 247 10.10 -6.68 0.78
CA SER A 247 10.57 -6.12 2.04
C SER A 247 12.09 -6.01 2.10
N GLY A 248 12.58 -5.30 3.11
CA GLY A 248 14.01 -5.26 3.42
C GLY A 248 14.35 -4.32 4.56
N MET A 249 15.65 -4.22 4.83
CA MET A 249 16.23 -3.30 5.81
C MET A 249 16.78 -2.08 5.11
N PHE A 250 16.33 -0.86 5.44
CA PHE A 250 16.81 0.34 4.75
C PHE A 250 18.32 0.52 4.93
N ARG A 251 18.96 0.89 3.84
CA ARG A 251 20.41 1.05 3.75
C ARG A 251 20.92 2.18 4.67
N PRO A 252 22.11 2.02 5.28
CA PRO A 252 22.73 3.11 6.04
C PRO A 252 22.94 4.39 5.21
N GLU A 253 23.23 4.26 3.91
CA GLU A 253 23.40 5.39 2.99
C GLU A 253 22.10 6.19 2.75
N MET A 254 20.94 5.58 3.01
CA MET A 254 19.65 6.28 3.01
C MET A 254 19.41 6.95 4.37
N LEU A 255 19.63 6.22 5.47
CA LEU A 255 19.22 6.62 6.82
C LEU A 255 20.16 7.64 7.49
N LEU A 256 21.47 7.41 7.41
CA LEU A 256 22.46 8.21 8.13
C LEU A 256 22.56 9.67 7.66
N PRO A 257 22.40 9.99 6.35
CA PRO A 257 22.38 11.38 5.91
C PRO A 257 21.16 12.16 6.45
N MET A 258 20.07 11.47 6.78
CA MET A 258 18.89 12.08 7.42
C MET A 258 19.21 12.59 8.84
N GLY A 259 20.21 12.01 9.49
CA GLY A 259 20.61 12.34 10.86
C GLY A 259 20.03 11.41 11.93
N LEU A 260 19.57 10.21 11.55
CA LEU A 260 19.15 9.20 12.53
C LEU A 260 20.34 8.79 13.41
N PRO A 261 20.13 8.51 14.72
CA PRO A 261 21.19 8.09 15.62
C PRO A 261 21.87 6.80 15.18
N GLU A 262 23.13 6.64 15.56
CA GLU A 262 23.87 5.38 15.37
C GLU A 262 23.17 4.23 16.10
N GLY A 263 23.13 3.05 15.46
CA GLY A 263 22.46 1.86 15.98
C GLY A 263 20.95 1.80 15.70
N VAL A 264 20.35 2.86 15.15
CA VAL A 264 18.97 2.82 14.65
C VAL A 264 18.95 2.14 13.29
N ASN A 265 18.08 1.14 13.15
CA ASN A 265 17.81 0.44 11.91
C ASN A 265 16.33 0.58 11.55
N VAL A 266 16.02 0.47 10.26
CA VAL A 266 14.64 0.51 9.78
C VAL A 266 14.36 -0.72 8.94
N ILE A 267 13.33 -1.47 9.33
CA ILE A 267 12.78 -2.59 8.57
C ILE A 267 11.49 -2.12 7.91
N ALA A 268 11.27 -2.48 6.64
CA ALA A 268 10.09 -2.06 5.91
C ALA A 268 9.61 -3.15 4.94
N TRP A 269 8.32 -3.13 4.62
CA TRP A 269 7.70 -4.00 3.63
C TRP A 269 6.55 -3.30 2.92
N GLY A 270 6.23 -3.78 1.72
CA GLY A 270 5.11 -3.28 0.96
C GLY A 270 4.46 -4.35 0.08
N LEU A 271 3.20 -4.12 -0.23
CA LEU A 271 2.38 -4.93 -1.10
C LEU A 271 1.30 -4.09 -1.79
N SER A 272 0.75 -4.57 -2.89
CA SER A 272 -0.44 -3.97 -3.50
C SER A 272 -1.68 -4.33 -2.70
N LEU A 273 -2.66 -3.42 -2.63
CA LEU A 273 -3.98 -3.66 -2.06
C LEU A 273 -4.87 -4.50 -3.01
N GLU A 274 -4.72 -4.29 -4.32
CA GLU A 274 -5.51 -4.94 -5.35
C GLU A 274 -5.29 -6.44 -5.38
N ARG A 275 -4.04 -6.92 -5.28
CA ARG A 275 -3.74 -8.35 -5.39
C ARG A 275 -4.40 -9.21 -4.29
N PRO A 276 -4.30 -8.88 -2.98
CA PRO A 276 -5.06 -9.55 -1.93
C PRO A 276 -6.57 -9.48 -2.16
N THR A 277 -7.08 -8.33 -2.61
CA THR A 277 -8.52 -8.13 -2.88
C THR A 277 -9.01 -9.03 -4.01
N MET A 278 -8.24 -9.12 -5.11
CA MET A 278 -8.53 -10.01 -6.24
C MET A 278 -8.60 -11.48 -5.78
N ILE A 279 -7.65 -11.90 -4.94
CA ILE A 279 -7.61 -13.25 -4.40
C ILE A 279 -8.80 -13.52 -3.48
N LEU A 280 -9.09 -12.59 -2.57
CA LEU A 280 -10.17 -12.72 -1.57
C LEU A 280 -11.54 -12.86 -2.22
N TYR A 281 -11.81 -12.07 -3.26
CA TYR A 281 -13.11 -12.04 -3.94
C TYR A 281 -13.15 -12.89 -5.23
N GLY A 282 -12.06 -13.57 -5.60
CA GLY A 282 -12.00 -14.38 -6.81
C GLY A 282 -12.15 -13.58 -8.11
N ILE A 283 -11.53 -12.40 -8.18
CA ILE A 283 -11.61 -11.49 -9.33
C ILE A 283 -10.36 -11.67 -10.20
N ASP A 284 -10.57 -12.01 -11.48
CA ASP A 284 -9.49 -12.31 -12.41
C ASP A 284 -8.89 -11.08 -13.12
N ASN A 285 -9.59 -9.94 -13.08
CA ASN A 285 -9.21 -8.73 -13.82
C ASN A 285 -9.26 -7.51 -12.91
N ILE A 286 -8.11 -6.86 -12.74
CA ILE A 286 -7.93 -5.70 -11.85
C ILE A 286 -8.85 -4.52 -12.21
N ARG A 287 -9.26 -4.40 -13.48
CA ARG A 287 -10.14 -3.31 -13.97
C ARG A 287 -11.57 -3.41 -13.44
N ASP A 288 -11.95 -4.60 -12.96
CA ASP A 288 -13.27 -4.85 -12.41
C ASP A 288 -13.32 -4.46 -10.92
N LEU A 289 -12.16 -4.23 -10.29
CA LEU A 289 -12.07 -3.73 -8.91
C LEU A 289 -12.21 -2.22 -8.84
N PHE A 290 -11.48 -1.48 -9.66
CA PHE A 290 -11.35 -0.03 -9.55
C PHE A 290 -11.29 0.65 -10.91
N GLY A 291 -11.97 1.79 -11.03
CA GLY A 291 -12.04 2.61 -12.22
C GLY A 291 -13.47 2.86 -12.72
N PRO A 292 -13.64 3.63 -13.80
CA PRO A 292 -14.96 4.02 -14.31
C PRO A 292 -15.75 2.86 -14.95
N LYS A 293 -15.14 1.69 -15.12
CA LYS A 293 -15.74 0.51 -15.77
C LYS A 293 -16.18 -0.58 -14.80
N VAL A 294 -16.10 -0.33 -13.50
CA VAL A 294 -16.48 -1.31 -12.48
C VAL A 294 -17.96 -1.68 -12.60
N ASP A 295 -18.26 -2.97 -12.50
CA ASP A 295 -19.63 -3.47 -12.47
C ASP A 295 -20.25 -3.20 -11.08
N PHE A 296 -21.31 -2.40 -11.04
CA PHE A 296 -22.04 -2.15 -9.79
C PHE A 296 -22.72 -3.40 -9.23
N ASN A 297 -23.03 -4.41 -10.04
CA ASN A 297 -23.58 -5.66 -9.53
C ASN A 297 -22.57 -6.39 -8.66
N LEU A 298 -21.28 -6.38 -9.03
CA LEU A 298 -20.20 -6.93 -8.23
C LEU A 298 -20.15 -6.25 -6.85
N ILE A 299 -20.22 -4.92 -6.81
CA ILE A 299 -20.26 -4.15 -5.55
C ILE A 299 -21.48 -4.55 -4.71
N LYS A 300 -22.64 -4.78 -5.32
CA LYS A 300 -23.88 -5.11 -4.60
C LYS A 300 -23.93 -6.54 -4.08
N SER A 301 -23.30 -7.48 -4.79
CA SER A 301 -23.31 -8.90 -4.45
C SER A 301 -22.15 -9.33 -3.56
N ASN A 302 -21.12 -8.49 -3.43
CA ASN A 302 -19.93 -8.87 -2.70
C ASN A 302 -20.23 -9.09 -1.21
N PRO A 303 -19.70 -10.19 -0.63
CA PRO A 303 -19.83 -10.44 0.79
C PRO A 303 -18.98 -9.42 1.56
N LEU A 304 -19.35 -9.19 2.81
CA LEU A 304 -18.55 -8.39 3.74
C LEU A 304 -17.13 -8.96 3.83
N CYS A 305 -16.14 -8.07 3.73
CA CYS A 305 -14.76 -8.41 4.06
C CYS A 305 -14.67 -8.94 5.50
N ARG A 306 -13.94 -10.04 5.73
CA ARG A 306 -13.73 -10.63 7.07
C ARG A 306 -12.26 -10.95 7.35
N LEU A 307 -11.35 -10.20 6.74
CA LEU A 307 -9.93 -10.32 7.03
C LEU A 307 -9.69 -10.02 8.53
N GLY A 308 -8.82 -10.79 9.19
CA GLY A 308 -8.52 -10.60 10.61
C GLY A 308 -9.59 -11.05 11.62
N LEU A 309 -10.73 -11.62 11.17
CA LEU A 309 -11.83 -12.05 12.05
C LEU A 309 -11.92 -13.57 12.28
N GLN A 310 -10.79 -14.29 12.27
CA GLN A 310 -10.73 -15.73 12.61
C GLN A 310 -10.48 -15.99 14.09
#